data_AF-A0A938JR71-F1
#
_entry.id   AF-A0A938JR71-F1
#
_cell.length_a   1.000
_cell.length_b   1.000
_cell.length_c   1.000
_cell.angle_alpha   90.00
_cell.angle_beta   90.00
_cell.angle_gamma   90.00
#
_symmetry.space_group_name_H-M   'P 1'
#
loop_
_entity.id
_entity.type
_entity.pdbx_description
1 polymer ?
#
loop_
_entity_poly.entity_id
_entity_poly.type
_entity_poly.pdbx_seq_one_letter_code
_entity_poly.pdbx_strand_id
1 'polypeptide(L)' 'MSTLARTMPGFVDVKTFTADDGERVTVVTFADRASHDAWRDHPLHRKAMERGRDEFYETYSIQVAEETYRAEFER' A
#
# COMPACT_ATOMS: atom_id res chain seq x y z
N MET A 1 8.78 -0.95 -0.94
CA MET A 1 7.69 -0.07 -0.47
C MET A 1 7.14 -0.46 0.90
N SER A 2 6.95 -1.74 1.21
CA SER A 2 6.28 -2.19 2.46
C SER A 2 7.02 -1.85 3.76
N THR A 3 8.36 -1.80 3.79
CA THR A 3 9.11 -1.56 5.02
C THR A 3 8.79 -0.21 5.68
N LEU A 4 8.68 0.86 4.89
CA LEU A 4 8.31 2.18 5.41
C LEU A 4 6.85 2.20 5.90
N ALA A 5 5.94 1.57 5.16
CA ALA A 5 4.54 1.50 5.57
C ALA A 5 4.40 0.84 6.96
N ARG A 6 5.14 -0.25 7.20
CA ARG A 6 5.17 -0.97 8.48
C ARG A 6 5.67 -0.14 9.67
N THR A 7 6.38 0.97 9.42
CA THR A 7 6.87 1.87 10.49
C THR A 7 5.96 3.07 10.74
N MET A 8 4.95 3.30 9.91
CA MET A 8 4.07 4.45 10.06
C MET A 8 3.06 4.22 11.21
N PRO A 9 2.74 5.27 12.00
CA PRO A 9 1.61 5.22 12.91
C PRO A 9 0.32 4.80 12.18
N GLY A 10 -0.50 3.97 12.84
CA GLY A 10 -1.75 3.47 12.28
C GLY A 10 -1.60 2.41 11.19
N PHE A 11 -0.41 1.87 10.94
CA PHE A 11 -0.25 0.67 10.10
C PHE A 11 -0.98 -0.53 10.70
N VAL A 12 -1.75 -1.25 9.88
CA VAL A 12 -2.49 -2.46 10.29
C VAL A 12 -1.89 -3.69 9.63
N ASP A 13 -1.80 -3.72 8.30
CA ASP A 13 -1.27 -4.86 7.55
C ASP A 13 -0.75 -4.46 6.17
N VAL A 14 0.10 -5.31 5.59
CA VAL A 14 0.48 -5.23 4.18
C VAL A 14 0.57 -6.62 3.57
N LYS A 15 -0.15 -6.80 2.46
CA LYS A 15 -0.14 -8.01 1.65
C LYS A 15 0.32 -7.67 0.24
N THR A 16 1.10 -8.56 -0.36
CA THR A 16 1.50 -8.46 -1.76
C THR A 16 1.10 -9.73 -2.48
N PHE A 17 0.45 -9.56 -3.62
CA PHE A 17 0.03 -10.65 -4.50
C PHE A 17 0.68 -10.45 -5.86
N THR A 18 1.00 -11.55 -6.54
CA THR A 18 1.47 -11.55 -7.92
C THR A 18 0.60 -12.51 -8.69
N ALA A 19 0.00 -12.04 -9.78
CA ALA A 19 -0.81 -12.83 -10.69
C ALA A 19 0.07 -13.58 -11.71
N ASP A 20 -0.49 -14.57 -12.37
CA ASP A 20 0.23 -15.42 -13.33
C ASP A 20 0.71 -14.65 -14.57
N ASP A 21 0.02 -13.55 -14.93
CA ASP A 21 0.41 -12.64 -16.00
C ASP A 21 1.51 -11.65 -15.60
N GLY A 22 2.00 -11.74 -14.35
CA GLY A 22 3.04 -10.90 -13.80
C GLY A 22 2.54 -9.60 -13.15
N GLU A 23 1.24 -9.31 -13.17
CA GLU A 23 0.69 -8.16 -12.45
C GLU A 23 0.95 -8.30 -10.94
N ARG A 24 1.33 -7.19 -10.30
CA ARG A 24 1.59 -7.16 -8.85
C ARG A 24 0.73 -6.12 -8.16
N VAL A 25 0.02 -6.58 -7.13
CA VAL A 25 -0.78 -5.72 -6.25
C VAL A 25 -0.18 -5.74 -4.84
N THR A 26 -0.05 -4.56 -4.24
CA THR A 26 0.26 -4.42 -2.82
C THR A 26 -0.90 -3.70 -2.14
N VAL A 27 -1.53 -4.37 -1.18
CA VAL A 27 -2.61 -3.82 -0.35
C VAL A 27 -2.00 -3.44 0.98
N VAL A 28 -2.09 -2.17 1.36
CA VAL A 28 -1.68 -1.67 2.67
C VAL A 28 -2.92 -1.18 3.39
N THR A 29 -3.16 -1.72 4.58
CA THR A 29 -4.28 -1.33 5.43
C THR A 29 -3.77 -0.42 6.54
N PHE A 30 -4.46 0.71 6.73
CA PHE A 30 -4.24 1.63 7.83
C PHE A 30 -5.48 1.71 8.71
N ALA A 31 -5.30 2.08 9.98
CA ALA A 31 -6.37 2.18 10.97
C ALA A 31 -7.39 3.28 10.61
N ASP A 32 -6.95 4.32 9.90
CA ASP A 32 -7.78 5.44 9.50
C ASP A 32 -7.18 6.19 8.30
N ARG A 33 -7.97 7.14 7.78
CA ARG A 33 -7.59 7.97 6.65
C ARG A 33 -6.41 8.91 6.95
N ALA A 34 -6.29 9.41 8.19
CA ALA A 34 -5.21 10.32 8.55
C ALA A 34 -3.84 9.60 8.55
N SER A 35 -3.80 8.36 9.02
CA SER A 35 -2.64 7.48 9.03
C SER A 35 -2.22 7.13 7.60
N HIS A 36 -3.18 6.81 6.72
CA HIS A 36 -2.92 6.64 5.29
C HIS A 36 -2.33 7.91 4.66
N ASP A 37 -2.92 9.08 4.91
CA ASP A 37 -2.47 10.34 4.32
C ASP A 37 -1.06 10.71 4.80
N ALA A 38 -0.74 10.47 6.08
CA ALA A 38 0.60 10.65 6.61
C ALA A 38 1.64 9.75 5.91
N TRP A 39 1.27 8.50 5.57
CA TRP A 39 2.13 7.61 4.79
C TRP A 39 2.26 8.06 3.33
N ARG A 40 1.15 8.40 2.66
CA ARG A 40 1.12 8.91 1.29
C ARG A 40 2.05 10.13 1.14
N ASP A 41 1.99 11.04 2.10
CA ASP A 41 2.71 12.32 2.03
C ASP A 41 4.13 12.23 2.61
N HIS A 42 4.50 11.09 3.21
CA HIS A 42 5.83 10.89 3.77
C HIS A 42 6.93 11.08 2.71
N PRO A 43 7.98 11.89 2.96
CA PRO A 43 8.97 12.24 1.95
C PRO A 43 9.67 11.04 1.29
N LEU A 44 9.99 10.01 2.09
CA LEU A 44 10.59 8.78 1.56
C LEU A 44 9.62 7.97 0.69
N HIS A 45 8.31 8.01 1.00
CA HIS A 45 7.32 7.34 0.17
C HIS A 45 7.14 8.07 -1.16
N ARG A 46 7.07 9.40 -1.14
CA ARG A 46 7.00 10.22 -2.36
C ARG A 46 8.21 10.02 -3.28
N LYS A 47 9.43 10.01 -2.72
CA LYS A 47 10.65 9.69 -3.49
C LYS A 47 10.61 8.28 -4.08
N ALA A 48 10.08 7.31 -3.35
CA ALA A 48 9.93 5.95 -3.86
C ALA A 48 8.89 5.86 -4.98
N MET A 49 7.79 6.63 -4.92
CA MET A 49 6.79 6.73 -5.98
C MET A 49 7.36 7.38 -7.24
N GLU A 50 8.13 8.45 -7.10
CA GLU A 50 8.84 9.11 -8.21
C GLU A 50 9.79 8.14 -8.90
N ARG A 51 10.67 7.49 -8.13
CA ARG A 51 11.58 6.45 -8.65
C ARG A 51 10.83 5.28 -9.32
N GLY A 52 9.67 4.90 -8.77
CA GLY A 52 8.77 3.92 -9.36
C GLY A 52 8.42 4.23 -10.81
N ARG A 53 8.02 5.49 -11.07
CA ARG A 53 7.65 5.98 -12.40
C ARG A 53 8.84 6.07 -13.34
N ASP A 54 10.00 6.46 -12.82
CA ASP A 54 11.18 6.71 -13.65
C ASP A 54 11.92 5.42 -14.03
N GLU A 55 11.94 4.41 -13.15
CA GLU A 55 12.82 3.25 -13.29
C GLU A 55 12.09 1.91 -13.45
N PHE A 56 10.85 1.76 -12.96
CA PHE A 56 10.28 0.43 -12.73
C PHE A 56 8.92 0.16 -13.38
N TYR A 57 8.02 1.15 -13.41
CA TYR A 57 6.64 0.94 -13.85
C TYR A 57 6.39 1.57 -15.21
N GLU A 58 6.03 0.75 -16.20
CA GLU A 58 5.46 1.26 -17.45
C GLU A 58 4.08 1.88 -17.20
N THR A 59 3.26 1.24 -16.36
CA THR A 59 1.98 1.76 -15.87
C THR A 59 1.72 1.30 -14.44
N TYR A 60 0.88 2.02 -13.70
CA TYR A 60 0.31 1.56 -12.44
C TYR A 60 -1.01 2.28 -12.15
N SER A 61 -1.83 1.71 -11.26
CA SER A 61 -3.03 2.36 -10.71
C SER A 61 -3.03 2.30 -9.18
N ILE A 62 -3.66 3.28 -8.54
CA ILE A 62 -3.82 3.33 -7.08
C ILE A 62 -5.29 3.53 -6.76
N GLN A 63 -5.80 2.75 -5.82
CA GLN A 63 -7.15 2.88 -5.28
C GLN A 63 -7.05 2.99 -3.76
N VAL A 64 -7.90 3.82 -3.17
CA VAL A 64 -8.06 3.96 -1.72
C VAL A 64 -9.52 3.69 -1.40
N ALA A 65 -9.77 2.74 -0.52
CA ALA A 65 -11.11 2.32 -0.13
C ALA A 65 -11.24 2.31 1.40
N GLU A 66 -12.47 2.48 1.88
CA GLU A 66 -12.83 2.30 3.29
C GLU A 66 -13.40 0.90 3.48
N GLU A 67 -12.88 0.16 4.47
CA GLU A 67 -13.40 -1.14 4.85
C GLU A 67 -14.69 -0.96 5.65
N THR A 68 -15.83 -1.32 5.06
CA THR A 68 -17.14 -1.21 5.73
C THR A 68 -17.54 -2.50 6.44
N TYR A 69 -16.85 -3.61 6.17
CA TYR A 69 -17.10 -4.90 6.80
C TYR A 69 -15.87 -5.82 6.68
N ARG A 70 -15.56 -6.55 7.76
CA ARG A 70 -14.54 -7.59 7.80
C ARG A 70 -14.98 -8.75 8.69
N ALA A 71 -14.69 -9.97 8.25
CA ALA A 71 -14.83 -11.19 9.02
C ALA A 71 -13.62 -12.09 8.77
N GLU A 72 -13.25 -12.85 9.80
CA GLU A 72 -12.12 -13.77 9.77
C GLU A 72 -12.59 -15.16 10.22
N PHE A 73 -12.09 -16.19 9.55
CA PHE A 73 -12.34 -17.58 9.90
C PHE A 73 -11.02 -18.34 9.83
N GLU A 74 -10.66 -18.99 10.93
CA GLU A 74 -9.58 -19.96 11.00
C GLU A 74 -10.20 -21.34 11.29
N ARG A 75 -9.66 -22.37 10.63
CA ARG A 75 -10.16 -23.75 10.73
C ARG A 75 -9.52 -24.50 11.91
#